data_AF-A0A529HPS3-F1
#
_entry.id   AF-A0A529HPS3-F1
#
_cell.length_a   1.000
_cell.length_b   1.000
_cell.length_c   1.000
_cell.angle_alpha   90.00
_cell.angle_beta   90.00
_cell.angle_gamma   90.00
#
_symmetry.space_group_name_H-M   'P 1'
#
loop_
_entity.id
_entity.type
_entity.pdbx_description
1 polymer ?
#
loop_
_entity_poly.entity_id
_entity_poly.type
_entity_poly.pdbx_seq_one_letter_code
_entity_poly.pdbx_strand_id
1 'polypeptide(L)'
;MKPAIRKIVTYVENTLIEGGKAAPRPLRLIGVAAVLTNPWAGRGFTEDLSPEIRAVAPVLGETLTNEIIGVAGSGEAIEGYGKAAICGTSGEVEHASALIHTLHFGNHYRRAVGAKTYLAFTNLRGGPNTPIMIPLM
;
A
#
# COMPACT_ATOMS: atom_id res chain seq x y z
N MET A 1 -12.75 11.61 10.78
CA MET A 1 -12.45 12.37 9.55
C MET A 1 -12.43 11.42 8.35
N LYS A 2 -12.67 11.88 7.13
CA LYS A 2 -12.43 11.09 5.90
C LYS A 2 -11.07 11.45 5.30
N PRO A 3 -10.29 10.50 4.77
CA PRO A 3 -9.02 10.83 4.14
C PRO A 3 -9.24 11.67 2.87
N ALA A 4 -8.48 12.75 2.73
CA ALA A 4 -8.46 13.57 1.53
C ALA A 4 -7.53 12.92 0.49
N ILE A 5 -8.07 11.94 -0.25
CA ILE A 5 -7.35 11.25 -1.33
C ILE A 5 -7.36 12.14 -2.56
N ARG A 6 -6.17 12.55 -3.03
CA ARG A 6 -5.99 13.36 -4.23
C ARG A 6 -5.96 12.53 -5.51
N LYS A 7 -5.35 11.34 -5.46
CA LYS A 7 -5.33 10.40 -6.58
C LYS A 7 -5.13 8.96 -6.11
N ILE A 8 -5.63 8.03 -6.92
CA ILE A 8 -5.27 6.60 -6.88
C ILE A 8 -4.54 6.31 -8.18
N VAL A 9 -3.48 5.51 -8.11
CA VAL A 9 -2.72 5.06 -9.28
C VAL A 9 -2.62 3.55 -9.25
N THR A 10 -2.77 2.96 -10.43
CA THR A 10 -2.66 1.52 -10.65
C THR A 10 -1.52 1.29 -11.65
N TYR A 11 -0.63 0.36 -11.33
CA TYR A 11 0.48 -0.07 -12.16
C TYR A 11 0.36 -1.59 -12.38
N VAL A 12 0.51 -2.02 -13.63
CA VAL A 12 0.51 -3.44 -14.01
C VAL A 12 1.71 -3.68 -14.90
N GLU A 13 2.52 -4.65 -14.51
CA GLU A 13 3.68 -5.11 -15.26
C GLU A 13 3.51 -6.59 -15.57
N ASN A 14 3.78 -6.98 -16.82
CA ASN A 14 3.79 -8.38 -17.23
C ASN A 14 5.19 -8.74 -17.76
N THR A 15 5.90 -9.59 -17.05
CA THR A 15 7.18 -10.14 -17.48
C THR A 15 6.94 -11.38 -18.34
N LEU A 16 7.20 -11.25 -19.64
CA LEU A 16 6.98 -12.32 -20.64
C LEU A 16 8.18 -13.27 -20.75
N ILE A 17 9.39 -12.76 -20.51
CA ILE A 17 10.67 -13.47 -20.64
C ILE A 17 11.56 -13.04 -19.47
N GLU A 18 12.17 -13.99 -18.78
CA GLU A 18 13.13 -13.74 -17.69
C GLU A 18 14.27 -14.78 -17.78
N GLY A 19 15.50 -14.37 -17.48
CA GLY A 19 16.68 -15.26 -17.62
C GLY A 19 16.85 -15.85 -19.03
N GLY A 20 16.37 -15.16 -20.07
CA GLY A 20 16.42 -15.62 -21.46
C GLY A 20 15.39 -16.69 -21.85
N LYS A 21 14.42 -17.01 -20.97
CA LYS A 21 13.38 -18.02 -21.22
C LYS A 21 11.98 -17.41 -21.15
N ALA A 22 11.12 -17.75 -22.12
CA ALA A 22 9.71 -17.37 -22.09
C ALA A 22 8.99 -18.02 -20.90
N ALA A 23 8.21 -17.22 -20.17
CA ALA A 23 7.41 -17.70 -19.06
C ALA A 23 6.16 -18.43 -19.59
N PRO A 24 5.88 -19.68 -19.18
CA PRO A 24 4.65 -20.38 -19.60
C PRO A 24 3.38 -19.62 -19.21
N ARG A 25 3.43 -18.90 -18.09
CA ARG A 25 2.48 -17.89 -17.67
C ARG A 25 3.29 -16.63 -17.30
N PRO A 26 3.03 -15.46 -17.90
CA PRO A 26 3.73 -14.23 -17.54
C PRO A 26 3.64 -13.93 -16.04
N LEU A 27 4.75 -13.51 -15.42
CA LEU A 27 4.71 -12.95 -14.09
C LEU A 27 4.01 -11.60 -14.17
N ARG A 28 2.93 -11.45 -13.42
CA ARG A 28 2.15 -10.20 -13.38
C ARG A 28 2.33 -9.54 -12.03
N LEU A 29 2.95 -8.36 -12.01
CA LEU A 29 3.05 -7.53 -10.81
C LEU A 29 1.99 -6.42 -10.89
N ILE A 30 1.27 -6.22 -9.78
CA ILE A 30 0.22 -5.20 -9.66
C ILE A 30 0.56 -4.33 -8.45
N GLY A 31 0.62 -3.02 -8.67
CA GLY A 31 0.78 -2.02 -7.63
C GLY A 31 -0.39 -1.05 -7.63
N VAL A 32 -0.99 -0.80 -6.47
CA VAL A 32 -2.00 0.25 -6.31
C VAL A 32 -1.57 1.17 -5.16
N ALA A 33 -1.60 2.48 -5.41
CA ALA A 33 -1.21 3.49 -4.43
C ALA A 33 -2.22 4.64 -4.37
N ALA A 34 -2.49 5.12 -3.16
CA ALA A 34 -3.25 6.35 -2.93
C ALA A 34 -2.30 7.47 -2.50
N VAL A 35 -2.51 8.66 -3.04
CA VAL A 35 -1.84 9.89 -2.58
C VAL A 35 -2.87 10.75 -1.87
N LEU A 36 -2.61 11.05 -0.60
CA LEU A 36 -3.52 11.77 0.28
C LEU A 36 -2.79 12.89 1.03
N THR A 37 -3.56 13.84 1.55
CA THR A 37 -3.06 14.82 2.51
C THR A 37 -2.65 14.10 3.80
N ASN A 38 -1.40 14.30 4.23
CA ASN A 38 -0.94 13.81 5.53
C ASN A 38 -1.69 14.56 6.65
N PRO A 39 -2.47 13.89 7.50
CA PRO A 39 -3.28 14.57 8.49
C PRO A 39 -2.43 15.19 9.62
N TRP A 40 -1.21 14.72 9.84
CA TRP A 40 -0.31 15.19 10.91
C TRP A 40 0.67 16.29 10.46
N ALA A 41 0.79 16.53 9.14
CA ALA A 41 1.71 17.54 8.63
C ALA A 41 1.39 18.94 9.18
N GLY A 42 2.42 19.65 9.64
CA GLY A 42 2.29 21.01 10.19
C GLY A 42 1.76 21.09 11.63
N ARG A 43 1.48 19.96 12.30
CA ARG A 43 1.02 19.95 13.71
C ARG A 43 2.15 19.96 14.75
N GLY A 44 3.41 19.95 14.31
CA GLY A 44 4.54 19.63 15.20
C GLY A 44 4.57 18.14 15.53
N PHE A 45 5.20 17.79 16.65
CA PHE A 45 5.28 16.41 17.12
C PHE A 45 3.92 15.94 17.65
N THR A 46 3.44 14.79 17.15
CA THR A 46 2.17 14.20 17.57
C THR A 46 2.42 12.91 18.35
N GLU A 47 2.22 12.95 19.67
CA GLU A 47 2.43 11.80 20.56
C GLU A 47 1.49 10.62 20.27
N ASP A 48 0.20 10.90 20.00
CA ASP A 48 -0.81 9.89 19.72
C ASP A 48 -1.32 10.01 18.27
N LEU A 49 -0.83 9.12 17.40
CA LEU A 49 -1.29 9.01 16.00
C LEU A 49 -2.60 8.22 15.86
N SER A 50 -3.06 7.55 16.93
CA SER A 50 -4.17 6.60 16.88
C SER A 50 -5.50 7.17 16.39
N PRO A 51 -5.91 8.42 16.70
CA PRO A 51 -7.18 8.97 16.23
C PRO A 51 -7.27 9.02 14.71
N GLU A 52 -6.24 9.52 14.04
CA GLU A 52 -6.18 9.58 12.58
C GLU A 52 -5.98 8.20 11.96
N ILE A 53 -5.19 7.30 12.58
CA ILE A 53 -5.06 5.90 12.12
C ILE A 53 -6.44 5.26 12.05
N ARG A 54 -7.24 5.34 13.12
CA ARG A 54 -8.59 4.74 13.16
C ARG A 54 -9.55 5.34 12.13
N ALA A 55 -9.34 6.59 11.74
CA ALA A 55 -10.17 7.27 10.75
C ALA A 55 -9.74 7.02 9.30
N VAL A 56 -8.44 6.93 9.03
CA VAL A 56 -7.86 6.91 7.68
C VAL A 56 -7.55 5.49 7.21
N ALA A 57 -6.93 4.67 8.06
CA ALA A 57 -6.40 3.36 7.67
C ALA A 57 -7.47 2.38 7.15
N PRO A 58 -8.68 2.26 7.73
CA PRO A 58 -9.73 1.40 7.19
C PRO A 58 -10.15 1.79 5.78
N VAL A 59 -10.34 3.09 5.54
CA VAL A 59 -10.77 3.60 4.23
C VAL A 59 -9.70 3.33 3.17
N LEU A 60 -8.42 3.55 3.51
CA LEU A 60 -7.32 3.22 2.60
C LEU A 60 -7.19 1.72 2.34
N GLY A 61 -7.28 0.91 3.41
CA GLY A 61 -7.19 -0.54 3.31
C GLY A 61 -8.26 -1.12 2.40
N GLU A 62 -9.52 -0.71 2.59
CA GLU A 62 -10.64 -1.11 1.74
C GLU A 62 -10.49 -0.62 0.30
N THR A 63 -10.22 0.68 0.11
CA THR A 63 -10.12 1.29 -1.23
C THR A 63 -9.03 0.64 -2.08
N LEU A 64 -7.83 0.49 -1.52
CA LEU A 64 -6.69 -0.10 -2.24
C LEU A 64 -6.91 -1.60 -2.48
N THR A 65 -7.54 -2.31 -1.54
CA THR A 65 -7.87 -3.74 -1.71
C THR A 65 -8.89 -3.94 -2.83
N ASN A 66 -9.94 -3.12 -2.90
CA ASN A 66 -10.95 -3.27 -3.95
C ASN A 66 -10.36 -3.02 -5.33
N GLU A 67 -9.51 -1.99 -5.47
CA GLU A 67 -8.84 -1.67 -6.74
C GLU A 67 -7.89 -2.80 -7.18
N ILE A 68 -7.01 -3.27 -6.29
CA ILE A 68 -6.04 -4.31 -6.66
C ILE A 68 -6.72 -5.66 -6.97
N ILE A 69 -7.77 -6.02 -6.24
CA ILE A 69 -8.55 -7.23 -6.51
C ILE A 69 -9.32 -7.11 -7.82
N GLY A 70 -9.88 -5.92 -8.14
CA GLY A 70 -10.53 -5.66 -9.42
C GLY A 70 -9.57 -5.84 -10.60
N VAL A 71 -8.32 -5.38 -10.45
CA VAL A 71 -7.28 -5.52 -11.49
C VAL A 71 -6.74 -6.96 -11.59
N ALA A 72 -6.62 -7.65 -10.45
CA ALA A 72 -6.21 -9.05 -10.39
C ALA A 72 -7.30 -10.01 -10.88
N GLY A 73 -8.57 -9.61 -10.78
CA GLY A 73 -9.76 -10.40 -11.13
C GLY A 73 -10.30 -11.23 -9.96
N SER A 74 -9.43 -11.69 -9.06
CA SER A 74 -9.81 -12.41 -7.84
C SER A 74 -8.68 -12.36 -6.82
N GLY A 75 -9.01 -12.44 -5.53
CA GLY A 75 -8.02 -12.64 -4.47
C GLY A 75 -7.30 -13.99 -4.55
N GLU A 76 -7.93 -15.01 -5.15
CA GLU A 76 -7.33 -16.33 -5.37
C GLU A 76 -6.19 -16.30 -6.42
N ALA A 77 -6.16 -15.27 -7.27
CA ALA A 77 -5.10 -15.08 -8.26
C ALA A 77 -3.82 -14.45 -7.68
N ILE A 78 -3.86 -14.00 -6.41
CA ILE A 78 -2.72 -13.37 -5.74
C ILE A 78 -1.84 -14.44 -5.10
N GLU A 79 -0.62 -14.58 -5.59
CA GLU A 79 0.36 -15.57 -5.11
C GLU A 79 1.37 -14.97 -4.11
N GLY A 80 1.63 -13.66 -4.18
CA GLY A 80 2.52 -12.96 -3.25
C GLY A 80 2.12 -11.51 -3.03
N TYR A 81 2.41 -10.96 -1.85
CA TYR A 81 1.92 -9.63 -1.47
C TYR A 81 2.81 -8.86 -0.49
N GLY A 82 2.66 -7.54 -0.56
CA GLY A 82 3.33 -6.58 0.29
C GLY A 82 2.59 -5.25 0.36
N LYS A 83 3.12 -4.35 1.17
CA LYS A 83 2.61 -2.98 1.34
C LYS A 83 3.78 -2.02 1.46
N ALA A 84 3.56 -0.77 1.10
CA ALA A 84 4.59 0.23 1.27
C ALA A 84 3.98 1.63 1.47
N ALA A 85 4.73 2.54 2.09
CA ALA A 85 4.30 3.93 2.24
C ALA A 85 5.47 4.92 2.20
N ILE A 86 5.21 6.09 1.61
CA ILE A 86 6.12 7.23 1.62
C ILE A 86 5.45 8.36 2.36
N CYS A 87 6.13 8.89 3.39
CA CYS A 87 5.75 10.17 3.99
C CYS A 87 6.44 11.31 3.23
N GLY A 88 5.70 12.38 2.95
CA GLY A 88 6.27 13.59 2.35
C GLY A 88 7.30 14.26 3.26
N THR A 89 8.10 15.16 2.69
CA THR A 89 9.18 15.87 3.42
C THR A 89 8.69 16.72 4.59
N SER A 90 7.41 17.10 4.66
CA SER A 90 6.82 17.86 5.78
C SER A 90 6.26 16.99 6.91
N GLY A 91 6.47 15.68 6.87
CA GLY A 91 6.08 14.76 7.95
C GLY A 91 7.23 13.88 8.42
N GLU A 92 6.91 12.89 9.24
CA GLU A 92 7.85 11.96 9.87
C GLU A 92 7.62 10.54 9.34
N VAL A 93 8.62 9.66 9.46
CA VAL A 93 8.54 8.30 8.90
C VAL A 93 7.45 7.47 9.62
N GLU A 94 7.17 7.83 10.87
CA GLU A 94 6.10 7.34 11.73
C GLU A 94 4.73 7.55 11.09
N HIS A 95 4.51 8.64 10.35
CA HIS A 95 3.24 8.88 9.64
C HIS A 95 3.01 7.86 8.51
N ALA A 96 4.06 7.45 7.80
CA ALA A 96 3.96 6.40 6.79
C ALA A 96 3.70 5.04 7.46
N SER A 97 4.46 4.75 8.51
CA SER A 97 4.31 3.52 9.30
C SER A 97 2.89 3.41 9.88
N ALA A 98 2.39 4.47 10.51
CA ALA A 98 1.08 4.56 11.15
C ALA A 98 -0.08 4.11 10.25
N LEU A 99 -0.04 4.46 8.97
CA LEU A 99 -1.13 4.14 8.04
C LEU A 99 -1.10 2.71 7.52
N ILE A 100 0.08 2.07 7.43
CA ILE A 100 0.19 0.72 6.85
C ILE A 100 0.50 -0.36 7.90
N HIS A 101 1.04 -0.01 9.08
CA HIS A 101 1.39 -0.92 10.19
C HIS A 101 0.25 -1.06 11.20
N THR A 102 -0.97 -1.22 10.69
CA THR A 102 -2.14 -1.40 11.53
C THR A 102 -3.06 -2.46 10.95
N LEU A 103 -3.71 -3.20 11.84
CA LEU A 103 -4.75 -4.18 11.47
C LEU A 103 -5.93 -3.50 10.78
N HIS A 104 -6.17 -2.21 11.06
CA HIS A 104 -7.18 -1.41 10.39
C HIS A 104 -6.93 -1.25 8.89
N PHE A 105 -5.67 -1.32 8.44
CA PHE A 105 -5.32 -1.31 7.02
C PHE A 105 -5.18 -2.72 6.47
N GLY A 106 -4.28 -3.51 7.06
CA GLY A 106 -3.85 -4.78 6.49
C GLY A 106 -4.92 -5.87 6.46
N ASN A 107 -5.88 -5.86 7.39
CA ASN A 107 -6.88 -6.93 7.44
C ASN A 107 -7.88 -6.91 6.28
N HIS A 108 -8.07 -5.76 5.61
CA HIS A 108 -8.88 -5.70 4.39
C HIS A 108 -8.26 -6.59 3.31
N TYR A 109 -6.99 -6.34 2.99
CA TYR A 109 -6.24 -7.11 2.00
C TYR A 109 -6.13 -8.58 2.41
N ARG A 110 -5.73 -8.84 3.67
CA ARG A 110 -5.56 -10.21 4.16
C ARG A 110 -6.81 -11.06 4.03
N ARG A 111 -7.99 -10.48 4.33
CA ARG A 111 -9.26 -11.18 4.16
C ARG A 111 -9.59 -11.43 2.69
N ALA A 112 -9.38 -10.43 1.84
CA ALA A 112 -9.68 -10.54 0.41
C ALA A 112 -8.88 -11.64 -0.30
N VAL A 113 -7.66 -11.92 0.15
CA VAL A 113 -6.76 -12.93 -0.47
C VAL A 113 -6.61 -14.22 0.36
N GLY A 114 -7.35 -14.37 1.47
CA GLY A 114 -7.19 -15.53 2.37
C GLY A 114 -5.80 -15.65 3.02
N ALA A 115 -5.12 -14.53 3.29
CA ALA A 115 -3.74 -14.47 3.74
C ALA A 115 -3.53 -15.11 5.12
N LYS A 116 -2.58 -16.05 5.19
CA LYS A 116 -2.10 -16.65 6.45
C LYS A 116 -0.89 -15.91 7.04
N THR A 117 -0.13 -15.20 6.21
CA THR A 117 1.07 -14.45 6.60
C THR A 117 0.77 -12.95 6.74
N TYR A 118 1.76 -12.20 7.21
CA TYR A 118 1.71 -10.73 7.22
C TYR A 118 2.18 -10.17 5.86
N LEU A 119 1.74 -8.95 5.53
CA LEU A 119 2.24 -8.23 4.35
C LEU A 119 3.65 -7.69 4.67
N ALA A 120 4.66 -8.13 3.93
CA ALA A 120 5.99 -7.51 3.98
C ALA A 120 5.89 -6.03 3.65
N PHE A 121 6.80 -5.22 4.20
CA PHE A 121 6.69 -3.78 4.01
C PHE A 121 8.01 -3.04 3.93
N THR A 122 7.93 -1.87 3.31
CA THR A 122 8.91 -0.78 3.41
C THR A 122 8.16 0.52 3.72
N ASN A 123 8.79 1.41 4.48
CA ASN A 123 8.29 2.75 4.69
C ASN A 123 9.46 3.73 4.76
N LEU A 124 9.31 4.88 4.13
CA LEU A 124 10.35 5.89 4.07
C LEU A 124 9.78 7.30 4.06
N ARG A 125 10.66 8.28 4.25
CA ARG A 125 10.36 9.70 4.06
C ARG A 125 11.06 10.16 2.79
N GLY A 126 10.33 10.86 1.92
CA GLY A 126 10.81 11.24 0.60
C GLY A 126 10.11 12.47 0.02
N GLY A 127 10.77 13.09 -0.96
CA GLY A 127 10.19 14.15 -1.77
C GLY A 127 9.19 13.62 -2.80
N PRO A 128 8.58 14.52 -3.59
CA PRO A 128 7.82 14.12 -4.76
C PRO A 128 8.66 13.21 -5.66
N ASN A 129 8.03 12.15 -6.18
CA ASN A 129 8.66 11.18 -7.08
C ASN A 129 9.75 10.29 -6.45
N THR A 130 9.89 10.27 -5.12
CA THR A 130 10.76 9.28 -4.47
C THR A 130 10.32 7.86 -4.83
N PRO A 131 11.22 6.99 -5.32
CA PRO A 131 10.90 5.61 -5.63
C PRO A 131 10.68 4.80 -4.34
N ILE A 132 9.86 3.76 -4.42
CA ILE A 132 9.66 2.80 -3.34
C ILE A 132 9.57 1.39 -3.91
N MET A 133 10.23 0.46 -3.24
CA MET A 133 10.17 -0.97 -3.55
C MET A 133 9.14 -1.62 -2.63
N ILE A 134 8.19 -2.35 -3.20
CA ILE A 134 7.20 -3.13 -2.45
C ILE A 134 7.71 -4.57 -2.38
N PRO A 135 8.20 -5.04 -1.21
CA PRO A 135 8.64 -6.43 -1.08
C PRO A 135 7.42 -7.36 -1.12
N LEU A 136 7.52 -8.47 -1.84
CA LEU A 136 6.48 -9.49 -1.92
C LEU A 136 6.96 -10.77 -1.22
N MET A 137 6.07 -11.38 -0.43
CA MET A 137 6.27 -12.71 0.17
C MET A 137 5.14 -13.64 -0.26
#